data_AF-A0A0R0LU48-F1
#
_entry.id   AF-A0A0R0LU48-F1
#
_cell.length_a   1.000
_cell.length_b   1.000
_cell.length_c   1.000
_cell.angle_alpha   90.00
_cell.angle_beta   90.00
_cell.angle_gamma   90.00
#
_symmetry.space_group_name_H-M   'P 1'
#
loop_
_entity.id
_entity.type
_entity.pdbx_description
1 polymer ?
#
loop_
_entity_poly.entity_id
_entity_poly.type
_entity_poly.pdbx_seq_one_letter_code
_entity_poly.pdbx_strand_id
1 'polypeptide(L)'
;MADSKTERAKRKAAEVRDAVALQSAQAEKKTKETIKAVEKSKIGKHIPTSLDSATFKDVIKMTLFLNAIMTIGFYCIVNSAATDVENAIKRTALNICNYIILIFGLGGIVVDSIFFFGQLFALLKIFYLIKFVKFLGMVLFLFATFRGIGWFMMASEWLYTICCGLLDLFFMYYLTLYEERVASDDYDENGMLKADRMNNEEP
;
A
#
# COMPACT_ATOMS: atom_id res chain seq x y z
N MET A 1 59.61 -6.50 -13.22
CA MET A 1 58.61 -5.55 -13.78
C MET A 1 57.15 -5.88 -13.40
N ALA A 2 56.89 -6.61 -12.29
CA ALA A 2 55.53 -6.94 -11.85
C ALA A 2 54.97 -5.96 -10.79
N ASP A 3 55.84 -5.26 -10.05
CA ASP A 3 55.42 -4.36 -8.96
C ASP A 3 54.69 -3.10 -9.44
N SER A 4 55.02 -2.55 -10.62
CA SER A 4 54.43 -1.27 -11.07
C SER A 4 52.98 -1.39 -11.54
N LYS A 5 52.54 -2.59 -11.98
CA LYS A 5 51.14 -2.82 -12.38
C LYS A 5 50.24 -3.01 -11.16
N THR A 6 50.73 -3.71 -10.14
CA THR A 6 49.99 -3.96 -8.89
C THR A 6 49.84 -2.70 -8.06
N GLU A 7 50.88 -1.85 -7.98
CA GLU A 7 50.78 -0.54 -7.33
C GLU A 7 49.85 0.43 -8.07
N ARG A 8 49.89 0.46 -9.41
CA ARG A 8 48.95 1.27 -10.21
C ARG A 8 47.49 0.81 -10.04
N ALA A 9 47.26 -0.49 -9.93
CA ALA A 9 45.93 -1.04 -9.67
C ALA A 9 45.43 -0.67 -8.26
N LYS A 10 46.29 -0.73 -7.24
CA LYS A 10 45.95 -0.30 -5.87
C LYS A 10 45.67 1.20 -5.78
N ARG A 11 46.45 2.05 -6.47
CA ARG A 11 46.21 3.50 -6.51
C ARG A 11 44.91 3.85 -7.22
N LYS A 12 44.63 3.24 -8.38
CA LYS A 12 43.33 3.41 -9.06
C LYS A 12 42.15 2.91 -8.24
N ALA A 13 42.30 1.78 -7.52
CA ALA A 13 41.25 1.27 -6.65
C ALA A 13 40.98 2.22 -5.46
N ALA A 14 42.01 2.83 -4.89
CA ALA A 14 41.87 3.85 -3.85
C ALA A 14 41.18 5.12 -4.38
N GLU A 15 41.61 5.63 -5.54
CA GLU A 15 40.99 6.79 -6.19
C GLU A 15 39.51 6.56 -6.53
N VAL A 16 39.15 5.37 -7.02
CA VAL A 16 37.75 5.01 -7.29
C VAL A 16 36.95 4.90 -6.00
N ARG A 17 37.52 4.32 -4.94
CA ARG A 17 36.84 4.23 -3.63
C ARG A 17 36.59 5.61 -3.03
N ASP A 18 37.54 6.52 -3.14
CA ASP A 18 37.41 7.88 -2.63
C ASP A 18 36.43 8.70 -3.49
N ALA A 19 36.42 8.50 -4.81
CA ALA A 19 35.41 9.10 -5.70
C ALA A 19 33.99 8.60 -5.43
N VAL A 20 33.82 7.30 -5.15
CA VAL A 20 32.52 6.71 -4.77
C VAL A 20 32.07 7.21 -3.41
N ALA A 21 32.98 7.33 -2.43
CA ALA A 21 32.66 7.91 -1.13
C ALA A 21 32.24 9.38 -1.23
N LEU A 22 32.93 10.17 -2.08
CA LEU A 22 32.60 11.57 -2.33
C LEU A 22 31.23 11.72 -3.03
N GLN A 23 30.94 10.90 -4.03
CA GLN A 23 29.64 10.89 -4.71
C GLN A 23 28.51 10.45 -3.77
N SER A 24 28.74 9.43 -2.93
CA SER A 24 27.78 8.99 -1.92
C SER A 24 27.49 10.10 -0.90
N ALA A 25 28.53 10.79 -0.41
CA ALA A 25 28.37 11.91 0.51
C ALA A 25 27.63 13.10 -0.14
N GLN A 26 27.88 13.37 -1.42
CA GLN A 26 27.15 14.39 -2.18
C GLN A 26 25.67 14.00 -2.39
N ALA A 27 25.40 12.72 -2.69
CA ALA A 27 24.05 12.20 -2.82
C ALA A 27 23.30 12.28 -1.49
N GLU A 28 23.90 11.85 -0.37
CA GLU A 28 23.30 11.98 0.96
C GLU A 28 23.02 13.44 1.32
N LYS A 29 23.95 14.36 1.03
CA LYS A 29 23.76 15.79 1.29
C LYS A 29 22.58 16.33 0.47
N LYS A 30 22.50 15.98 -0.82
CA LYS A 30 21.40 16.38 -1.70
C LYS A 30 20.06 15.80 -1.25
N THR A 31 20.05 14.55 -0.79
CA THR A 31 18.86 13.90 -0.21
C THR A 31 18.43 14.61 1.07
N LYS A 32 19.36 14.92 1.99
CA LYS A 32 19.06 15.67 3.23
C LYS A 32 18.56 17.10 2.96
N GLU A 33 19.10 17.77 1.96
CA GLU A 33 18.63 19.10 1.52
C GLU A 33 17.22 19.01 0.91
N THR A 34 16.95 17.96 0.13
CA THR A 34 15.62 17.70 -0.46
C THR A 34 14.60 17.39 0.62
N ILE A 35 14.94 16.56 1.61
CA ILE A 35 14.07 16.25 2.76
C ILE A 35 13.73 17.54 3.52
N LYS A 36 14.71 18.38 3.84
CA LYS A 36 14.47 19.67 4.50
C LYS A 36 13.63 20.64 3.65
N ALA A 37 13.80 20.62 2.34
CA ALA A 37 12.98 21.43 1.42
C ALA A 37 11.54 20.93 1.37
N VAL A 38 11.33 19.61 1.39
CA VAL A 38 10.01 18.98 1.44
C VAL A 38 9.33 19.27 2.77
N GLU A 39 9.99 19.05 3.92
CA GLU A 39 9.47 19.39 5.26
C GLU A 39 9.04 20.86 5.39
N LYS A 40 9.81 21.79 4.80
CA LYS A 40 9.48 23.23 4.81
C LYS A 40 8.41 23.63 3.80
N SER A 41 8.08 22.77 2.84
CA SER A 41 7.07 23.05 1.82
C SER A 41 5.66 23.06 2.43
N LYS A 42 4.69 23.67 1.71
CA LYS A 42 3.26 23.64 2.13
C LYS A 42 2.73 22.22 2.33
N ILE A 43 3.24 21.27 1.54
CA ILE A 43 2.87 19.86 1.58
C ILE A 43 3.56 19.15 2.75
N GLY A 44 4.87 19.32 2.94
CA GLY A 44 5.59 18.64 4.02
C GLY A 44 5.25 19.15 5.41
N LYS A 45 4.80 20.40 5.57
CA LYS A 45 4.20 20.87 6.83
C LYS A 45 2.90 20.15 7.20
N HIS A 46 2.24 19.49 6.24
CA HIS A 46 1.05 18.65 6.46
C HIS A 46 1.39 17.16 6.52
N ILE A 47 2.65 16.77 6.30
CA ILE A 47 3.09 15.38 6.47
C ILE A 47 3.48 15.21 7.94
N PRO A 48 2.75 14.41 8.73
CA PRO A 48 3.10 14.18 10.13
C PRO A 48 4.47 13.49 10.24
N THR A 49 5.43 14.16 10.86
CA THR A 49 6.80 13.64 11.08
C THR A 49 6.93 12.81 12.36
N SER A 50 5.86 12.70 13.16
CA SER A 50 5.77 11.83 14.34
C SER A 50 4.47 11.02 14.31
N LEU A 51 4.57 9.71 14.60
CA LEU A 51 3.42 8.80 14.71
C LEU A 51 2.56 9.10 15.95
N ASP A 52 3.11 9.77 16.97
CA ASP A 52 2.38 10.16 18.19
C ASP A 52 1.23 11.16 17.92
N SER A 53 1.24 11.82 16.75
CA SER A 53 0.18 12.75 16.32
C SER A 53 -0.79 12.16 15.30
N ALA A 54 -0.63 10.89 14.92
CA ALA A 54 -1.46 10.26 13.91
C ALA A 54 -2.87 10.02 14.44
N THR A 55 -3.86 10.71 13.86
CA THR A 55 -5.26 10.48 14.22
C THR A 55 -5.75 9.15 13.63
N PHE A 56 -6.78 8.57 14.23
CA PHE A 56 -7.41 7.35 13.73
C PHE A 56 -7.89 7.52 12.27
N LYS A 57 -8.35 8.73 11.92
CA LYS A 57 -8.70 9.14 10.56
C LYS A 57 -7.52 9.05 9.58
N ASP A 58 -6.30 9.38 10.01
CA ASP A 58 -5.11 9.33 9.16
C ASP A 58 -4.63 7.89 8.93
N VAL A 59 -4.77 7.03 9.93
CA VAL A 59 -4.56 5.58 9.77
C VAL A 59 -5.47 5.04 8.67
N ILE A 60 -6.76 5.39 8.68
CA ILE A 60 -7.71 4.91 7.67
C ILE A 60 -7.38 5.43 6.27
N LYS A 61 -6.99 6.71 6.13
CA LYS A 61 -6.53 7.28 4.85
C LYS A 61 -5.31 6.54 4.31
N MET A 62 -4.32 6.25 5.17
CA MET A 62 -3.13 5.51 4.76
C MET A 62 -3.50 4.08 4.32
N THR A 63 -4.37 3.40 5.04
CA THR A 63 -4.85 2.06 4.68
C THR A 63 -5.62 2.10 3.36
N LEU A 64 -6.47 3.10 3.13
CA LEU A 64 -7.20 3.30 1.87
C LEU A 64 -6.24 3.52 0.69
N PHE A 65 -5.24 4.39 0.86
CA PHE A 65 -4.25 4.66 -0.17
C PHE A 65 -3.40 3.42 -0.49
N LEU A 66 -2.94 2.70 0.53
CA LEU A 66 -2.17 1.48 0.37
C LEU A 66 -3.00 0.38 -0.30
N ASN A 67 -4.27 0.24 0.08
CA ASN A 67 -5.20 -0.69 -0.53
C ASN A 67 -5.45 -0.36 -2.01
N ALA A 68 -5.56 0.93 -2.37
CA ALA A 68 -5.69 1.36 -3.75
C ALA A 68 -4.48 0.95 -4.60
N ILE A 69 -3.26 1.25 -4.15
CA ILE A 69 -2.02 0.88 -4.85
C ILE A 69 -1.93 -0.65 -5.01
N MET A 70 -2.17 -1.38 -3.93
CA MET A 70 -2.10 -2.84 -3.93
C MET A 70 -3.16 -3.46 -4.86
N THR A 71 -4.36 -2.89 -4.90
CA THR A 71 -5.43 -3.37 -5.80
C THR A 71 -5.10 -3.10 -7.27
N ILE A 72 -4.48 -1.97 -7.60
CA ILE A 72 -3.98 -1.68 -8.96
C ILE A 72 -2.89 -2.68 -9.34
N GLY A 73 -1.91 -2.92 -8.47
CA GLY A 73 -0.87 -3.91 -8.71
C GLY A 73 -1.45 -5.32 -8.90
N PHE A 74 -2.44 -5.69 -8.09
CA PHE A 74 -3.13 -6.98 -8.23
C PHE A 74 -3.85 -7.10 -9.57
N TYR A 75 -4.56 -6.05 -10.00
CA TYR A 75 -5.21 -6.02 -11.30
C TYR A 75 -4.22 -6.27 -12.44
N CYS A 76 -3.04 -5.62 -12.41
CA CYS A 76 -2.00 -5.84 -13.40
C CYS A 76 -1.50 -7.29 -13.43
N ILE A 77 -1.31 -7.91 -12.25
CA ILE A 77 -0.90 -9.32 -12.14
C ILE A 77 -1.97 -10.24 -12.76
N VAL A 78 -3.24 -10.05 -12.40
CA VAL A 78 -4.36 -10.84 -12.93
C VAL A 78 -4.47 -10.68 -14.46
N ASN A 79 -4.34 -9.46 -14.96
CA ASN A 79 -4.40 -9.18 -16.39
C ASN A 79 -3.24 -9.80 -17.17
N SER A 80 -2.03 -9.77 -16.61
CA SER A 80 -0.87 -10.47 -17.19
C SER A 80 -1.11 -11.98 -17.24
N ALA A 81 -1.54 -12.57 -16.12
CA ALA A 81 -1.81 -14.00 -16.03
C ALA A 81 -2.91 -14.46 -17.01
N ALA A 82 -3.90 -13.62 -17.31
CA ALA A 82 -4.96 -13.94 -18.27
C ALA A 82 -4.48 -13.98 -19.73
N THR A 83 -3.37 -13.30 -20.05
CA THR A 83 -2.87 -13.15 -21.43
C THR A 83 -2.06 -14.37 -21.88
N ASP A 84 -1.36 -15.03 -20.96
CA ASP A 84 -0.39 -16.10 -21.26
C ASP A 84 -0.96 -17.54 -21.09
N VAL A 85 -2.29 -17.71 -21.14
CA VAL A 85 -2.94 -19.01 -20.84
C VAL A 85 -3.57 -19.65 -22.07
N GLU A 86 -3.04 -20.82 -22.45
CA GLU A 86 -3.56 -21.66 -23.54
C GLU A 86 -4.81 -22.46 -23.16
N ASN A 87 -4.96 -22.83 -21.88
CA ASN A 87 -6.08 -23.64 -21.43
C ASN A 87 -7.38 -22.81 -21.33
N ALA A 88 -8.39 -23.16 -22.14
CA ALA A 88 -9.65 -22.43 -22.24
C ALA A 88 -10.41 -22.28 -20.90
N ILE A 89 -10.40 -23.30 -20.04
CA ILE A 89 -11.08 -23.26 -18.74
C ILE A 89 -10.37 -22.26 -17.82
N LYS A 90 -9.04 -22.34 -17.74
CA LYS A 90 -8.23 -21.42 -16.93
C LYS A 90 -8.35 -19.99 -17.44
N ARG A 91 -8.31 -19.79 -18.76
CA ARG A 91 -8.48 -18.49 -19.40
C ARG A 91 -9.83 -17.86 -19.05
N THR A 92 -10.90 -18.66 -19.06
CA THR A 92 -12.24 -18.19 -18.68
C THR A 92 -12.28 -17.78 -17.21
N ALA A 93 -11.73 -18.61 -16.31
CA ALA A 93 -11.65 -18.28 -14.89
C ALA A 93 -10.85 -16.99 -14.63
N LEU A 94 -9.70 -16.82 -15.27
CA LEU A 94 -8.88 -15.62 -15.14
C LEU A 94 -9.54 -14.37 -15.73
N ASN A 95 -10.28 -14.49 -16.84
CA ASN A 95 -11.07 -13.38 -17.39
C ASN A 95 -12.18 -12.96 -16.42
N ILE A 96 -12.87 -13.93 -15.79
CA ILE A 96 -13.88 -13.64 -14.76
C ILE A 96 -13.21 -12.93 -13.58
N CYS A 97 -12.06 -13.41 -13.09
CA CYS A 97 -11.29 -12.72 -12.06
C CYS A 97 -10.95 -11.29 -12.48
N ASN A 98 -10.47 -11.10 -13.71
CA ASN A 98 -10.08 -9.79 -14.22
C ASN A 98 -11.24 -8.79 -14.16
N TYR A 99 -12.43 -9.19 -14.62
CA TYR A 99 -13.63 -8.34 -14.53
C TYR A 99 -14.08 -8.09 -13.09
N ILE A 100 -14.02 -9.10 -12.21
CA ILE A 100 -14.35 -8.93 -10.79
C ILE A 100 -13.40 -7.91 -10.15
N ILE A 101 -12.10 -8.01 -10.39
CA ILE A 101 -11.10 -7.09 -9.82
C ILE A 101 -11.19 -5.70 -10.47
N LEU A 102 -11.52 -5.61 -11.75
CA LEU A 102 -11.78 -4.32 -12.40
C LEU A 102 -12.98 -3.60 -11.76
N ILE A 103 -14.12 -4.29 -11.65
CA ILE A 103 -15.37 -3.68 -11.18
C ILE A 103 -15.35 -3.48 -9.67
N PHE A 104 -15.06 -4.52 -8.90
CA PHE A 104 -15.14 -4.51 -7.43
C PHE A 104 -13.82 -4.18 -6.75
N GLY A 105 -12.69 -4.34 -7.43
CA GLY A 105 -11.39 -3.86 -6.96
C GLY A 105 -11.21 -2.38 -7.28
N LEU A 106 -11.01 -2.03 -8.57
CA LEU A 106 -10.76 -0.64 -8.97
C LEU A 106 -11.98 0.26 -8.75
N GLY A 107 -13.17 -0.18 -9.13
CA GLY A 107 -14.40 0.53 -8.76
C GLY A 107 -14.63 0.57 -7.24
N GLY A 108 -14.19 -0.48 -6.53
CA GLY A 108 -14.19 -0.54 -5.07
C GLY A 108 -13.37 0.58 -4.41
N ILE A 109 -12.24 1.00 -4.98
CA ILE A 109 -11.43 2.12 -4.44
C ILE A 109 -12.25 3.42 -4.40
N VAL A 110 -13.05 3.67 -5.44
CA VAL A 110 -13.93 4.84 -5.51
C VAL A 110 -15.02 4.73 -4.45
N VAL A 111 -15.63 3.55 -4.32
CA VAL A 111 -16.64 3.26 -3.31
C VAL A 111 -16.07 3.43 -1.89
N ASP A 112 -14.89 2.89 -1.60
CA ASP A 112 -14.19 3.02 -0.32
C ASP A 112 -13.99 4.50 0.06
N SER A 113 -13.58 5.31 -0.92
CA SER A 113 -13.38 6.74 -0.74
C SER A 113 -14.71 7.44 -0.44
N ILE A 114 -15.77 7.15 -1.20
CA ILE A 114 -17.10 7.73 -0.98
C ILE A 114 -17.66 7.32 0.39
N PHE A 115 -17.47 6.06 0.81
CA PHE A 115 -17.94 5.58 2.12
C PHE A 115 -17.23 6.30 3.26
N PHE A 116 -15.90 6.44 3.17
CA PHE A 116 -15.13 7.10 4.22
C PHE A 116 -15.39 8.60 4.29
N PHE A 117 -15.37 9.31 3.16
CA PHE A 117 -15.57 10.77 3.14
C PHE A 117 -17.04 11.18 3.28
N GLY A 118 -17.97 10.36 2.79
CA GLY A 118 -19.40 10.59 2.85
C GLY A 118 -20.08 10.07 4.11
N GLN A 119 -19.35 9.39 5.01
CA GLN A 119 -19.86 8.83 6.26
C GLN A 119 -21.16 8.00 6.04
N LEU A 120 -21.19 7.22 4.97
CA LEU A 120 -22.39 6.48 4.51
C LEU A 120 -22.60 5.16 5.28
N PHE A 121 -22.57 5.24 6.60
CA PHE A 121 -22.63 4.07 7.49
C PHE A 121 -23.90 3.23 7.31
N ALA A 122 -25.03 3.84 6.92
CA ALA A 122 -26.27 3.12 6.61
C ALA A 122 -26.14 2.06 5.50
N LEU A 123 -25.11 2.17 4.65
CA LEU A 123 -24.89 1.26 3.51
C LEU A 123 -23.79 0.21 3.78
N LEU A 124 -23.33 0.05 5.02
CA LEU A 124 -22.22 -0.85 5.38
C LEU A 124 -22.40 -2.30 4.93
N LYS A 125 -23.63 -2.81 4.92
CA LYS A 125 -23.92 -4.16 4.40
C LYS A 125 -23.58 -4.31 2.92
N ILE A 126 -23.88 -3.28 2.12
CA ILE A 126 -23.57 -3.25 0.68
C ILE A 126 -22.06 -3.14 0.48
N PHE A 127 -21.39 -2.34 1.31
CA PHE A 127 -19.93 -2.23 1.31
C PHE A 127 -19.25 -3.57 1.60
N TYR A 128 -19.68 -4.30 2.64
CA TYR A 128 -19.16 -5.64 2.93
C TYR A 128 -19.44 -6.63 1.80
N LEU A 129 -20.60 -6.53 1.13
CA LEU A 129 -20.91 -7.36 -0.02
C LEU A 129 -19.92 -7.12 -1.18
N ILE A 130 -19.60 -5.85 -1.48
CA ILE A 130 -18.61 -5.49 -2.52
C ILE A 130 -17.24 -6.09 -2.17
N LYS A 131 -16.80 -5.95 -0.92
CA LYS A 131 -15.53 -6.52 -0.44
C LYS A 131 -15.52 -8.04 -0.50
N PHE A 132 -16.63 -8.69 -0.15
CA PHE A 132 -16.77 -10.13 -0.25
C PHE A 132 -16.68 -10.62 -1.70
N VAL A 133 -17.32 -9.94 -2.66
CA VAL A 133 -17.23 -10.30 -4.08
C VAL A 133 -15.80 -10.13 -4.61
N LYS A 134 -15.10 -9.05 -4.22
CA LYS A 134 -13.67 -8.87 -4.53
C LYS A 134 -12.83 -10.03 -3.97
N PHE A 135 -13.08 -10.42 -2.71
CA PHE A 135 -12.39 -11.53 -2.07
C PHE A 135 -12.62 -12.87 -2.79
N LEU A 136 -13.84 -13.15 -3.24
CA LEU A 136 -14.12 -14.33 -4.07
C LEU A 136 -13.30 -14.33 -5.37
N GLY A 137 -13.13 -13.17 -6.00
CA GLY A 137 -12.24 -13.01 -7.16
C GLY A 137 -10.78 -13.32 -6.84
N MET A 138 -10.28 -12.90 -5.67
CA MET A 138 -8.93 -13.24 -5.20
C MET A 138 -8.76 -14.75 -4.99
N VAL A 139 -9.73 -15.40 -4.34
CA VAL A 139 -9.71 -16.85 -4.10
C VAL A 139 -9.73 -17.61 -5.43
N LEU A 140 -10.60 -17.22 -6.36
CA LEU A 140 -10.65 -17.82 -7.70
C LEU A 140 -9.32 -17.65 -8.45
N PHE A 141 -8.66 -16.50 -8.31
CA PHE A 141 -7.34 -16.25 -8.90
C PHE A 141 -6.28 -17.23 -8.36
N LEU A 142 -6.22 -17.44 -7.04
CA LEU A 142 -5.27 -18.38 -6.42
C LEU A 142 -5.45 -19.81 -6.99
N PHE A 143 -6.69 -20.26 -7.15
CA PHE A 143 -6.97 -21.57 -7.76
C PHE A 143 -6.60 -21.62 -9.25
N ALA A 144 -6.84 -20.53 -9.99
CA ALA A 144 -6.53 -20.47 -11.41
C ALA A 144 -5.01 -20.50 -11.70
N THR A 145 -4.19 -19.97 -10.79
CA THR A 145 -2.72 -19.91 -10.94
C THR A 145 -1.97 -21.06 -10.27
N PHE A 146 -2.64 -21.96 -9.53
CA PHE A 146 -2.03 -23.07 -8.77
C PHE A 146 -1.15 -24.03 -9.60
N ARG A 147 -1.26 -24.04 -10.93
CA ARG A 147 -0.40 -24.83 -11.82
C ARG A 147 -0.14 -24.07 -13.11
N GLY A 148 1.12 -23.70 -13.40
CA GLY A 148 1.50 -23.14 -14.70
C GLY A 148 2.74 -22.25 -14.72
N ILE A 149 3.25 -21.83 -13.56
CA ILE A 149 4.36 -20.88 -13.44
C ILE A 149 5.44 -21.48 -12.54
N GLY A 150 6.69 -21.05 -12.66
CA GLY A 150 7.77 -21.43 -11.75
C GLY A 150 7.39 -21.15 -10.28
N TRP A 151 7.75 -22.08 -9.39
CA TRP A 151 7.36 -22.08 -7.96
C TRP A 151 7.55 -20.73 -7.24
N PHE A 152 8.62 -20.01 -7.57
CA PHE A 152 8.92 -18.70 -6.98
C PHE A 152 7.91 -17.61 -7.37
N MET A 153 7.53 -17.53 -8.65
CA MET A 153 6.53 -16.56 -9.12
C MET A 153 5.16 -16.89 -8.55
N MET A 154 4.77 -18.17 -8.55
CA MET A 154 3.51 -18.62 -7.95
C MET A 154 3.44 -18.23 -6.46
N ALA A 155 4.50 -18.50 -5.69
CA ALA A 155 4.53 -18.13 -4.27
C ALA A 155 4.46 -16.61 -4.05
N SER A 156 5.11 -15.84 -4.92
CA SER A 156 5.12 -14.37 -4.85
C SER A 156 3.75 -13.77 -5.18
N GLU A 157 3.06 -14.28 -6.20
CA GLU A 157 1.69 -13.90 -6.56
C GLU A 157 0.71 -14.24 -5.45
N TRP A 158 0.85 -15.42 -4.84
CA TRP A 158 0.01 -15.86 -3.73
C TRP A 158 0.22 -14.99 -2.50
N LEU A 159 1.47 -14.72 -2.13
CA LEU A 159 1.79 -13.81 -1.02
C LEU A 159 1.20 -12.42 -1.27
N TYR A 160 1.37 -11.87 -2.48
CA TYR A 160 0.81 -10.58 -2.84
C TYR A 160 -0.72 -10.56 -2.72
N THR A 161 -1.39 -11.60 -3.22
CA THR A 161 -2.85 -11.74 -3.15
C THR A 161 -3.34 -11.82 -1.70
N ILE A 162 -2.64 -12.58 -0.85
CA ILE A 162 -2.96 -12.68 0.58
C ILE A 162 -2.77 -11.32 1.26
N CYS A 163 -1.68 -10.61 0.97
CA CYS A 163 -1.45 -9.26 1.48
C CYS A 163 -2.56 -8.28 1.06
N CYS A 164 -3.03 -8.34 -0.20
CA CYS A 164 -4.20 -7.57 -0.64
C CYS A 164 -5.45 -7.88 0.20
N GLY A 165 -5.75 -9.17 0.42
CA GLY A 165 -6.90 -9.57 1.22
C GLY A 165 -6.79 -9.13 2.69
N LEU A 166 -5.62 -9.25 3.29
CA LEU A 166 -5.37 -8.77 4.66
C LEU A 166 -5.54 -7.25 4.79
N LEU A 167 -5.08 -6.48 3.80
CA LEU A 167 -5.29 -5.03 3.78
C LEU A 167 -6.77 -4.66 3.65
N ASP A 168 -7.55 -5.39 2.85
CA ASP A 168 -9.01 -5.20 2.81
C ASP A 168 -9.64 -5.49 4.19
N LEU A 169 -9.24 -6.56 4.86
CA LEU A 169 -9.72 -6.88 6.21
C LEU A 169 -9.35 -5.80 7.23
N PHE A 170 -8.11 -5.31 7.22
CA PHE A 170 -7.69 -4.23 8.09
C PHE A 170 -8.46 -2.94 7.79
N PHE A 171 -8.65 -2.59 6.53
CA PHE A 171 -9.44 -1.42 6.16
C PHE A 171 -10.88 -1.53 6.68
N MET A 172 -11.54 -2.68 6.48
CA MET A 172 -12.88 -2.90 7.01
C MET A 172 -12.92 -2.79 8.53
N TYR A 173 -12.00 -3.47 9.23
CA TYR A 173 -11.91 -3.42 10.69
C TYR A 173 -11.74 -1.99 11.23
N TYR A 174 -10.80 -1.23 10.67
CA TYR A 174 -10.57 0.15 11.09
C TYR A 174 -11.74 1.07 10.73
N LEU A 175 -12.42 0.83 9.60
CA LEU A 175 -13.60 1.61 9.23
C LEU A 175 -14.78 1.35 10.18
N THR A 176 -15.04 0.10 10.56
CA THR A 176 -16.07 -0.24 11.56
C THR A 176 -15.74 0.35 12.92
N LEU A 177 -14.48 0.26 13.36
CA LEU A 177 -14.08 0.84 14.64
C LEU A 177 -14.19 2.37 14.63
N TYR A 178 -13.96 3.01 13.49
CA TYR A 178 -14.16 4.46 13.33
C TYR A 178 -15.63 4.84 13.41
N GLU A 179 -16.52 4.07 12.79
CA GLU A 179 -17.97 4.26 12.93
C GLU A 179 -18.40 4.16 14.39
N GLU A 180 -18.01 3.11 15.12
CA GLU A 180 -18.36 2.93 16.54
C GLU A 180 -17.86 4.10 17.39
N ARG A 181 -16.65 4.62 17.10
CA ARG A 181 -16.10 5.77 17.81
C ARG A 181 -16.84 7.05 17.48
N VAL A 182 -17.09 7.35 16.20
CA VAL A 182 -17.82 8.57 15.80
C VAL A 182 -19.28 8.54 16.30
N ALA A 183 -19.89 7.36 16.44
CA ALA A 183 -21.22 7.19 17.00
C ALA A 183 -21.25 7.23 18.55
N SER A 184 -20.10 7.08 19.21
CA SER A 184 -19.98 7.12 20.68
C SER A 184 -19.77 8.55 21.17
N ASP A 185 -20.51 8.93 22.22
CA ASP A 185 -20.37 10.24 22.87
C ASP A 185 -19.00 10.45 23.53
N ASP A 186 -18.19 9.40 23.70
CA ASP A 186 -16.89 9.44 24.36
C ASP A 186 -15.76 9.93 23.43
N TYR A 187 -15.99 9.93 22.10
CA TYR A 187 -14.97 10.23 21.10
C TYR A 187 -15.37 11.43 20.22
N ASP A 188 -14.36 12.12 19.69
CA ASP A 188 -14.55 13.25 18.77
C ASP A 188 -14.77 12.80 17.31
N GLU A 189 -15.01 13.77 16.41
CA GLU A 189 -15.24 13.51 14.97
C GLU A 189 -14.03 12.83 14.25
N ASN A 190 -12.88 12.77 14.91
CA ASN A 190 -11.67 12.12 14.40
C ASN A 190 -11.42 10.75 15.05
N GLY A 191 -12.30 10.28 15.92
CA GLY A 191 -12.20 8.98 16.59
C GLY A 191 -11.19 8.94 17.74
N MET A 192 -10.88 10.10 18.34
CA MET A 192 -10.00 10.25 19.51
C MET A 192 -10.84 10.46 20.77
N LEU A 193 -10.37 9.98 21.93
CA LEU A 193 -11.05 10.19 23.21
C LEU A 193 -11.14 11.68 23.55
N LYS A 194 -12.33 12.17 23.91
CA LYS A 194 -12.52 13.59 24.30
C LYS A 194 -11.66 13.98 25.51
N ALA A 195 -11.39 13.04 26.42
CA ALA A 195 -10.57 13.25 27.62
C ALA A 195 -9.08 13.50 27.32
N ASP A 196 -8.52 12.86 26.28
CA ASP A 196 -7.10 13.03 25.91
C ASP A 196 -6.84 14.41 25.25
N ARG A 197 -7.87 15.08 24.74
CA ARG A 197 -7.75 16.45 24.23
C ARG A 197 -7.60 17.46 25.36
N MET A 198 -8.34 17.29 26.46
CA MET A 198 -8.26 18.19 27.63
C MET A 198 -6.87 18.20 28.27
N ASN A 199 -6.16 17.06 28.27
CA ASN A 199 -4.79 16.98 28.81
C ASN A 199 -3.70 17.51 27.85
N ASN A 200 -3.99 17.59 26.54
CA ASN A 200 -3.03 18.07 25.54
C ASN A 200 -3.30 19.53 25.09
N GLU A 201 -4.39 20.15 25.55
CA GLU A 201 -4.74 21.55 25.30
C GLU A 201 -4.44 22.47 26.51
N GLU A 202 -3.93 21.94 27.64
CA GLU A 202 -3.35 22.79 28.69
C GLU A 202 -1.92 23.24 28.28
N PRO A 203 -1.67 24.57 28.15
CA PRO A 203 -0.37 25.12 27.76
C PRO A 203 0.72 25.02 28.84
#